data_AF-A0A357CHV1-F1
#
_entry.id   AF-A0A357CHV1-F1
#
_cell.length_a   1.000
_cell.length_b   1.000
_cell.length_c   1.000
_cell.angle_alpha   90.00
_cell.angle_beta   90.00
_cell.angle_gamma   90.00
#
_symmetry.space_group_name_H-M   'P 1'
#
loop_
_entity.id
_entity.type
_entity.pdbx_description
1 polymer ?
#
loop_
_entity_poly.entity_id
_entity_poly.type
_entity_poly.pdbx_seq_one_letter_code
_entity_poly.pdbx_strand_id
1 'polypeptide(L)'
;PTNHLDAESVLWLEHHLRDYPGTVIMVTHDRYFLEDITEWTLELDRGAGTPYKGSYSSWLEQKQKRAQVEGKQDEARERTLTRELDWIRASPKARQAKSKARIRAYDDLLAESARDKTGKAQITIPPGPRLGDVVIEADHLEKGFGDTVLIDDLSFKLPRGGIVGVIGPNGAGKTTLFRMIVGQDKPDDGAIRIGDTVKLGYVDQSRDALDGKKSVFEEISGGNDVIKLGAREVPSRAYVGWFNFKGPDQQKKVGQLSGGERNRVHLAKMLKSGANLILLDEPTND
;
A
#
# COMPACT_ATOMS: atom_id res chain seq x y z
N PRO A 1 5.47 -12.04 -10.49
CA PRO A 1 6.48 -13.08 -10.15
C PRO A 1 7.73 -12.51 -9.45
N THR A 2 7.91 -11.19 -9.39
CA THR A 2 9.10 -10.55 -8.81
C THR A 2 8.99 -10.22 -7.32
N ASN A 3 7.80 -10.30 -6.72
CA ASN A 3 7.64 -10.10 -5.28
C ASN A 3 8.40 -11.19 -4.52
N HIS A 4 9.00 -10.80 -3.39
CA HIS A 4 9.82 -11.70 -2.57
C HIS A 4 11.02 -12.33 -3.30
N LEU A 5 11.52 -11.74 -4.38
CA LEU A 5 12.77 -12.16 -5.01
C LEU A 5 13.88 -11.16 -4.72
N ASP A 6 15.09 -11.67 -4.49
CA ASP A 6 16.28 -10.83 -4.44
C ASP A 6 16.75 -10.45 -5.86
N ALA A 7 17.68 -9.50 -5.92
CA ALA A 7 18.15 -8.94 -7.20
C ALA A 7 18.73 -10.00 -8.14
N GLU A 8 19.45 -11.00 -7.62
CA GLU A 8 20.01 -12.08 -8.43
C GLU A 8 18.91 -12.99 -8.98
N SER A 9 17.92 -13.35 -8.16
CA SER A 9 16.78 -14.15 -8.60
C SER A 9 15.92 -13.42 -9.64
N VAL A 10 15.74 -12.10 -9.49
CA VAL A 10 15.03 -11.27 -10.48
C VAL A 10 15.78 -11.25 -11.81
N LEU A 11 17.11 -11.07 -11.79
CA LEU A 11 17.93 -11.08 -13.00
C LEU A 11 17.91 -12.44 -13.71
N TRP A 12 18.01 -13.52 -12.95
CA TRP A 12 17.89 -14.87 -13.50
C TRP A 12 16.52 -15.08 -14.16
N LEU A 13 15.45 -14.64 -13.51
CA LEU A 13 14.09 -14.74 -14.04
C LEU A 13 13.93 -13.91 -15.32
N GLU A 14 14.52 -12.71 -15.38
CA GLU A 14 14.50 -11.87 -16.57
C GLU A 14 15.11 -12.61 -17.78
N HIS A 15 16.31 -13.16 -17.60
CA HIS A 15 16.99 -13.93 -18.66
C HIS A 15 16.17 -15.15 -19.07
N HIS A 16 15.64 -15.91 -18.11
CA HIS A 16 14.87 -17.12 -18.39
C HIS A 16 13.59 -16.82 -19.17
N LEU A 17 12.89 -15.73 -18.85
CA LEU A 17 11.66 -15.34 -19.56
C LEU A 17 11.95 -14.75 -20.94
N ARG A 18 13.08 -14.08 -21.14
CA ARG A 18 13.49 -13.55 -22.45
C ARG A 18 13.80 -14.68 -23.44
N ASP A 19 14.41 -15.76 -22.98
CA ASP A 19 14.75 -16.92 -23.82
C ASP A 19 13.60 -17.94 -23.94
N TYR A 20 12.49 -17.74 -23.22
CA TYR A 20 11.38 -18.67 -23.23
C TYR A 20 10.65 -18.66 -24.59
N PRO A 21 10.54 -19.81 -25.29
CA PRO A 21 10.02 -19.85 -26.66
C PRO A 21 8.50 -19.67 -26.77
N GLY A 22 7.77 -19.67 -25.64
CA GLY A 22 6.32 -19.55 -25.61
C GLY A 22 5.84 -18.14 -25.26
N THR A 23 4.51 -17.96 -25.24
CA THR A 23 3.91 -16.71 -24.76
C THR A 23 3.82 -16.71 -23.24
N VAL A 24 4.29 -15.63 -22.62
CA VAL A 24 4.20 -15.42 -21.17
C VAL A 24 3.18 -14.31 -20.88
N ILE A 25 2.25 -14.58 -19.99
CA ILE A 25 1.35 -13.58 -19.41
C ILE A 25 1.69 -13.47 -17.93
N MET A 26 2.02 -12.28 -17.47
CA MET A 26 2.47 -12.04 -16.10
C MET A 26 1.86 -10.77 -15.52
N VAL A 27 1.80 -10.72 -14.19
CA VAL A 27 1.41 -9.52 -13.42
C VAL A 27 2.57 -9.17 -12.50
N THR A 28 3.02 -7.91 -12.55
CA THR A 28 4.11 -7.39 -11.72
C THR A 28 3.94 -5.88 -11.49
N HIS A 29 4.50 -5.39 -10.38
CA HIS A 29 4.63 -3.97 -10.08
C HIS A 29 6.05 -3.43 -10.30
N ASP A 30 7.00 -4.29 -10.68
CA ASP A 30 8.38 -3.92 -10.97
C ASP A 30 8.48 -3.28 -12.35
N ARG A 31 8.84 -1.98 -12.35
CA ARG A 31 8.90 -1.18 -13.58
C ARG A 31 10.13 -1.50 -14.42
N TYR A 32 11.25 -1.87 -13.80
CA TYR A 32 12.46 -2.23 -14.54
C TYR A 32 12.25 -3.55 -15.26
N PHE A 33 11.70 -4.53 -14.54
CA PHE A 33 11.35 -5.83 -15.11
C PHE A 33 10.35 -5.73 -16.28
N LEU A 34 9.35 -4.84 -16.17
CA LEU A 34 8.41 -4.59 -17.26
C LEU A 34 9.08 -3.93 -18.46
N GLU A 35 10.00 -2.99 -18.25
CA GLU A 35 10.67 -2.29 -19.35
C GLU A 35 11.49 -3.26 -20.20
N ASP A 36 12.18 -4.20 -19.57
CA ASP A 36 13.18 -5.05 -20.24
C ASP A 36 12.57 -6.29 -20.92
N ILE A 37 11.45 -6.80 -20.42
CA ILE A 37 10.86 -8.08 -20.89
C ILE A 37 9.60 -7.87 -21.75
N THR A 38 8.81 -6.83 -21.46
CA THR A 38 7.45 -6.76 -22.04
C THR A 38 7.43 -6.07 -23.40
N GLU A 39 6.92 -6.80 -24.40
CA GLU A 39 6.57 -6.24 -25.71
C GLU A 39 5.14 -5.69 -25.74
N TRP A 40 4.30 -6.17 -24.83
CA TRP A 40 2.89 -5.81 -24.70
C TRP A 40 2.51 -5.60 -23.24
N THR A 41 1.74 -4.54 -22.98
CA THR A 41 1.12 -4.26 -21.68
C THR A 41 -0.40 -4.38 -21.82
N LEU A 42 -1.02 -5.27 -21.04
CA LEU A 42 -2.48 -5.35 -20.94
C LEU A 42 -2.95 -4.56 -19.72
N GLU A 43 -3.54 -3.39 -19.96
CA GLU A 43 -4.14 -2.59 -18.89
C GLU A 43 -5.54 -3.10 -18.59
N LEU A 44 -5.78 -3.53 -17.37
CA LEU A 44 -7.10 -3.85 -16.86
C LEU A 44 -7.61 -2.64 -16.05
N ASP A 45 -8.60 -1.94 -16.59
CA ASP A 45 -9.29 -0.87 -15.87
C ASP A 45 -10.81 -0.99 -16.07
N ARG A 46 -11.57 -0.75 -15.00
CA ARG A 46 -13.05 -0.79 -15.00
C ARG A 46 -13.67 -2.06 -15.61
N GLY A 47 -12.98 -3.19 -15.49
CA GLY A 47 -13.43 -4.47 -16.06
C GLY A 47 -13.22 -4.63 -17.57
N ALA A 48 -12.53 -3.68 -18.21
CA ALA A 48 -12.11 -3.76 -19.60
C ALA A 48 -10.59 -3.94 -19.69
N GLY A 49 -10.15 -4.75 -20.67
CA GLY A 49 -8.74 -4.94 -20.98
C GLY A 49 -8.34 -4.17 -22.23
N THR A 50 -7.40 -3.24 -22.12
CA THR A 50 -6.81 -2.53 -23.26
C THR A 50 -5.38 -3.00 -23.48
N PRO A 51 -5.09 -3.70 -24.59
CA PRO A 51 -3.72 -4.08 -24.92
C PRO A 51 -2.97 -2.90 -25.54
N TYR A 52 -1.72 -2.75 -25.16
CA TYR A 52 -0.78 -1.78 -25.74
C TYR A 52 0.48 -2.51 -26.18
N LYS A 53 0.98 -2.16 -27.36
CA LYS A 53 2.24 -2.67 -27.89
C LYS A 53 3.34 -1.64 -27.63
N GLY A 54 4.44 -2.07 -27.04
CA GLY A 54 5.58 -1.23 -26.66
C GLY A 54 6.01 -1.46 -25.21
N SER A 55 7.11 -0.83 -24.82
CA SER A 55 7.65 -0.90 -23.46
C SER A 55 6.76 -0.21 -22.44
N TYR A 56 7.01 -0.48 -21.16
CA TYR A 56 6.26 0.08 -20.04
C TYR A 56 6.29 1.63 -20.02
N SER A 57 7.45 2.23 -20.30
CA SER A 57 7.61 3.69 -20.41
C SER A 57 6.72 4.28 -21.50
N SER A 58 6.68 3.66 -22.68
CA SER A 58 5.84 4.09 -23.80
C SER A 58 4.34 4.00 -23.47
N TRP A 59 3.93 2.96 -22.73
CA TRP A 59 2.57 2.82 -22.22
C TRP A 59 2.25 3.93 -21.21
N LEU A 60 3.17 4.25 -20.30
CA LEU A 60 2.96 5.28 -19.29
C LEU A 60 2.72 6.66 -19.91
N GLU A 61 3.46 7.02 -20.96
CA GLU A 61 3.23 8.26 -21.70
C GLU A 61 1.86 8.29 -22.39
N GLN A 62 1.47 7.18 -23.04
CA GLN A 62 0.15 7.06 -23.68
C GLN A 62 -0.97 7.16 -22.64
N LYS A 63 -0.80 6.51 -21.48
CA LYS A 63 -1.70 6.59 -20.34
C LYS A 63 -1.80 8.01 -19.78
N GLN A 64 -0.69 8.73 -19.66
CA GLN A 64 -0.71 10.12 -19.20
C GLN A 64 -1.47 11.03 -20.18
N LYS A 65 -1.24 10.87 -21.49
CA LYS A 65 -1.98 11.60 -22.53
C LYS A 65 -3.47 11.27 -22.49
N ARG A 66 -3.85 9.99 -22.32
CA ARG A 66 -5.25 9.58 -22.12
C ARG A 66 -5.85 10.18 -20.86
N ALA A 67 -5.18 10.08 -19.72
CA ALA A 67 -5.65 10.63 -18.46
C ALA A 67 -5.85 12.17 -18.53
N GLN A 68 -5.04 12.89 -19.32
CA GLN A 68 -5.27 14.31 -19.57
C GLN A 68 -6.51 14.57 -20.44
N VAL A 69 -6.76 13.73 -21.45
CA VAL A 69 -7.96 13.82 -22.29
C VAL A 69 -9.20 13.43 -21.50
N GLU A 70 -9.15 12.35 -20.75
CA GLU A 70 -10.19 11.88 -19.84
C GLU A 70 -10.47 12.91 -18.75
N GLY A 71 -9.45 13.47 -18.10
CA GLY A 71 -9.61 14.53 -17.10
C GLY A 71 -10.31 15.76 -17.68
N LYS A 72 -9.99 16.16 -18.93
CA LYS A 72 -10.71 17.24 -19.62
C LYS A 72 -12.17 16.85 -19.95
N GLN A 73 -12.42 15.60 -20.31
CA GLN A 73 -13.78 15.10 -20.53
C GLN A 73 -14.57 15.03 -19.21
N ASP A 74 -13.95 14.64 -18.11
CA ASP A 74 -14.56 14.58 -16.78
C ASP A 74 -14.88 15.97 -16.25
N GLU A 75 -13.98 16.95 -16.42
CA GLU A 75 -14.30 18.36 -16.12
C GLU A 75 -15.47 18.87 -16.96
N ALA A 76 -15.54 18.51 -18.26
CA ALA A 76 -16.65 18.87 -19.13
C ALA A 76 -17.96 18.17 -18.71
N ARG A 77 -17.90 16.90 -18.28
CA ARG A 77 -19.02 16.14 -17.73
C ARG A 77 -19.50 16.73 -16.40
N GLU A 78 -18.60 17.09 -15.49
CA GLU A 78 -18.92 17.71 -14.20
C GLU A 78 -19.60 19.08 -14.37
N ARG A 79 -19.13 19.89 -15.33
CA ARG A 79 -19.80 21.13 -15.75
C ARG A 79 -21.19 20.86 -16.32
N THR A 80 -21.36 19.77 -17.06
CA THR A 80 -22.67 19.37 -17.62
C THR A 80 -23.62 18.91 -16.52
N LEU A 81 -23.15 18.08 -15.58
CA LEU A 81 -23.90 17.65 -14.40
C LEU A 81 -24.33 18.82 -13.52
N THR A 82 -23.45 19.81 -13.32
CA THR A 82 -23.76 21.02 -12.55
C THR A 82 -24.84 21.85 -13.26
N ARG A 83 -24.73 22.05 -14.58
CA ARG A 83 -25.76 22.74 -15.38
C ARG A 83 -27.11 22.02 -15.35
N GLU A 84 -27.11 20.69 -15.48
CA GLU A 84 -28.34 19.89 -15.42
C GLU A 84 -28.97 19.93 -14.01
N LEU A 85 -28.17 19.87 -12.95
CA LEU A 85 -28.63 20.00 -11.57
C LEU A 85 -29.21 21.40 -11.28
N ASP A 86 -28.58 22.46 -11.78
CA ASP A 86 -29.09 23.83 -11.68
C ASP A 86 -30.41 23.99 -12.45
N TRP A 87 -30.54 23.35 -13.62
CA TRP A 87 -31.78 23.29 -14.38
C TRP A 87 -32.90 22.52 -13.64
N ILE A 88 -32.59 21.38 -13.01
CA ILE A 88 -33.54 20.60 -12.19
C ILE A 88 -34.02 21.42 -10.97
N ARG A 89 -33.14 22.25 -10.41
CA ARG A 89 -33.43 23.17 -9.30
C ARG A 89 -34.23 24.40 -9.74
N ALA A 90 -34.23 24.75 -11.03
CA ALA A 90 -35.00 25.86 -11.57
C ALA A 90 -36.53 25.61 -11.54
N SER A 91 -37.28 26.71 -11.54
CA SER A 91 -38.67 26.90 -11.10
C SER A 91 -39.74 25.83 -11.49
N PRO A 92 -40.85 25.69 -10.72
CA PRO A 92 -41.86 24.64 -10.88
C PRO A 92 -42.53 24.53 -12.25
N LYS A 93 -42.63 25.62 -13.02
CA LYS A 93 -43.22 25.63 -14.39
C LYS A 93 -42.42 24.81 -15.42
N ALA A 94 -41.12 24.58 -15.19
CA ALA A 94 -40.31 23.67 -16.01
C ALA A 94 -40.57 22.18 -15.73
N ARG A 95 -41.28 21.87 -14.62
CA ARG A 95 -41.51 20.48 -14.18
C ARG A 95 -42.66 19.77 -14.88
N GLN A 96 -43.57 20.48 -15.54
CA GLN A 96 -44.74 19.86 -16.17
C GLN A 96 -44.45 19.28 -17.57
N ALA A 97 -43.34 19.64 -18.21
CA ALA A 97 -42.92 19.10 -19.51
C ALA A 97 -41.85 17.98 -19.40
N LYS A 98 -41.63 17.42 -18.19
CA LYS A 98 -40.47 16.57 -17.85
C LYS A 98 -40.37 15.29 -18.70
N SER A 99 -39.38 15.26 -19.58
CA SER A 99 -38.88 14.02 -20.18
C SER A 99 -38.23 13.14 -19.10
N LYS A 100 -38.91 12.04 -18.73
CA LYS A 100 -38.39 10.94 -17.90
C LYS A 100 -37.01 10.44 -18.39
N ALA A 101 -36.71 10.63 -19.68
CA ALA A 101 -35.42 10.26 -20.27
C ALA A 101 -34.26 11.17 -19.83
N ARG A 102 -34.49 12.46 -19.57
CA ARG A 102 -33.42 13.40 -19.16
C ARG A 102 -33.01 13.21 -17.71
N ILE A 103 -33.97 12.85 -16.84
CA ILE A 103 -33.68 12.47 -15.45
C ILE A 103 -32.90 11.15 -15.41
N ARG A 104 -33.30 10.15 -16.22
CA ARG A 104 -32.53 8.91 -16.37
C ARG A 104 -31.11 9.17 -16.88
N ALA A 105 -30.94 10.02 -17.89
CA ALA A 105 -29.62 10.37 -18.41
C ALA A 105 -28.73 11.03 -17.34
N TYR A 106 -29.29 11.87 -16.46
CA TYR A 106 -28.58 12.45 -15.31
C TYR A 106 -28.17 11.37 -14.28
N ASP A 107 -29.08 10.47 -13.94
CA ASP A 107 -28.81 9.36 -13.01
C ASP A 107 -27.76 8.39 -13.58
N ASP A 108 -27.82 8.09 -14.87
CA ASP A 108 -26.84 7.25 -15.58
C ASP A 108 -25.45 7.91 -15.60
N LEU A 109 -25.38 9.22 -15.93
CA LEU A 109 -24.12 9.99 -15.90
C LEU A 109 -23.52 10.09 -14.48
N LEU A 110 -24.35 10.22 -13.45
CA LEU A 110 -23.92 10.19 -12.05
C LEU A 110 -23.38 8.83 -11.63
N ALA A 111 -24.05 7.74 -12.04
CA ALA A 111 -23.64 6.38 -11.74
C ALA A 111 -22.30 6.03 -12.40
N GLU A 112 -22.04 6.53 -13.61
CA GLU A 112 -20.74 6.41 -14.29
C GLU A 112 -19.65 7.21 -13.56
N SER A 113 -19.92 8.48 -13.19
CA SER A 113 -18.94 9.32 -12.48
C SER A 113 -18.52 8.76 -11.10
N ALA A 114 -19.43 8.07 -10.41
CA ALA A 114 -19.14 7.46 -9.11
C ALA A 114 -18.16 6.27 -9.21
N ARG A 115 -18.05 5.62 -10.37
CA ARG A 115 -17.10 4.50 -10.60
C ARG A 115 -15.67 4.98 -10.85
N ASP A 116 -15.49 6.25 -11.20
CA ASP A 116 -14.25 6.77 -11.82
C ASP A 116 -13.23 7.37 -10.84
N LYS A 117 -13.55 7.50 -9.55
CA LYS A 117 -12.67 8.17 -8.57
C LYS A 117 -11.89 7.19 -7.69
N THR A 118 -10.87 6.54 -8.23
CA THR A 118 -9.78 5.98 -7.41
C THR A 118 -8.98 7.14 -6.80
N GLY A 119 -9.01 7.25 -5.46
CA GLY A 119 -8.29 8.30 -4.76
C GLY A 119 -6.78 8.06 -4.75
N LYS A 120 -5.99 9.14 -4.67
CA LYS A 120 -4.59 9.03 -4.25
C LYS A 120 -4.56 8.70 -2.76
N ALA A 121 -4.03 7.53 -2.40
CA ALA A 121 -3.78 7.20 -1.00
C ALA A 121 -2.69 8.15 -0.46
N GLN A 122 -2.97 8.87 0.61
CA GLN A 122 -1.97 9.68 1.31
C GLN A 122 -1.78 9.09 2.70
N ILE A 123 -0.81 8.21 2.84
CA ILE A 123 -0.46 7.59 4.12
C ILE A 123 0.27 8.66 4.93
N THR A 124 -0.37 9.12 6.01
CA THR A 124 0.24 10.04 6.97
C THR A 124 0.73 9.24 8.15
N ILE A 125 2.05 9.22 8.36
CA ILE A 125 2.68 8.58 9.52
C ILE A 125 2.60 9.58 10.68
N PRO A 126 1.85 9.28 11.77
CA PRO A 126 1.79 10.17 12.91
C PRO A 126 3.16 10.27 13.60
N PRO A 127 3.58 11.45 14.07
CA PRO A 127 4.81 11.58 14.83
C PRO A 127 4.66 10.81 16.15
N GLY A 128 5.57 9.88 16.41
CA GLY A 128 5.62 9.14 17.66
C GLY A 128 6.04 10.02 18.86
N PRO A 129 5.98 9.48 20.09
CA PRO A 129 6.47 10.18 21.28
C PRO A 129 7.97 10.50 21.18
N ARG A 130 8.43 11.47 21.98
CA ARG A 130 9.84 11.90 22.01
C ARG A 130 10.77 10.69 22.15
N LEU A 131 11.72 10.61 21.23
CA LEU A 131 12.73 9.57 21.17
C LEU A 131 14.00 10.09 21.84
N GLY A 132 14.61 9.28 22.70
CA GLY A 132 15.92 9.55 23.28
C GLY A 132 17.03 9.49 22.23
N ASP A 133 18.26 9.83 22.63
CA ASP A 133 19.38 9.89 21.70
C ASP A 133 19.84 8.52 21.21
N VAL A 134 19.67 7.49 22.04
CA VAL A 134 19.94 6.08 21.70
C VAL A 134 18.63 5.39 21.36
N VAL A 135 18.53 4.85 20.14
CA VAL A 135 17.36 4.09 19.66
C VAL A 135 17.65 2.61 19.66
N ILE A 136 18.63 2.19 18.83
CA ILE A 136 19.15 0.82 18.79
C ILE A 136 20.68 0.91 18.86
N GLU A 137 21.28 0.04 19.65
CA GLU A 137 22.71 -0.21 19.67
C GLU A 137 22.91 -1.72 19.66
N ALA A 138 23.56 -2.22 18.61
CA ALA A 138 24.03 -3.59 18.53
C ALA A 138 25.54 -3.59 18.73
N ASP A 139 26.02 -4.48 19.58
CA ASP A 139 27.42 -4.63 19.95
C ASP A 139 27.84 -6.09 19.72
N HIS A 140 28.78 -6.28 18.79
CA HIS A 140 29.37 -7.57 18.41
C HIS A 140 28.32 -8.69 18.22
N LEU A 141 27.25 -8.41 17.47
CA LEU A 141 26.12 -9.32 17.33
C LEU A 141 26.47 -10.54 16.48
N GLU A 142 26.20 -11.73 17.01
CA GLU A 142 26.34 -13.00 16.30
C GLU A 142 25.03 -13.80 16.30
N LYS A 143 24.70 -14.39 15.15
CA LYS A 143 23.55 -15.28 15.01
C LYS A 143 23.74 -16.31 13.90
N GLY A 144 23.48 -17.58 14.21
CA GLY A 144 23.42 -18.68 13.26
C GLY A 144 22.22 -19.59 13.46
N PHE A 145 21.93 -20.42 12.45
CA PHE A 145 21.01 -21.55 12.57
C PHE A 145 21.69 -22.82 12.07
N GLY A 146 21.90 -23.79 12.97
CA GLY A 146 22.67 -24.99 12.68
C GLY A 146 24.09 -24.60 12.25
N ASP A 147 24.50 -25.07 11.07
CA ASP A 147 25.84 -24.78 10.51
C ASP A 147 25.88 -23.48 9.68
N THR A 148 24.76 -22.77 9.55
CA THR A 148 24.67 -21.54 8.73
C THR A 148 24.80 -20.31 9.61
N VAL A 149 25.91 -19.58 9.47
CA VAL A 149 26.09 -18.26 10.09
C VAL A 149 25.29 -17.23 9.28
N LEU A 150 24.42 -16.48 9.96
CA LEU A 150 23.63 -15.41 9.35
C LEU A 150 24.22 -14.03 9.61
N ILE A 151 24.67 -13.81 10.85
CA ILE A 151 25.21 -12.54 11.31
C ILE A 151 26.48 -12.87 12.10
N ASP A 152 27.56 -12.20 11.76
CA ASP A 152 28.89 -12.37 12.34
C ASP A 152 29.45 -10.98 12.67
N ASP A 153 29.85 -10.78 13.93
CA ASP A 153 30.45 -9.56 14.47
C ASP A 153 29.77 -8.22 14.07
N LEU A 154 28.43 -8.18 14.06
CA LEU A 154 27.70 -6.99 13.60
C LEU A 154 27.54 -5.94 14.71
N SER A 155 28.18 -4.79 14.54
CA SER A 155 28.06 -3.63 15.43
C SER A 155 27.48 -2.41 14.72
N PHE A 156 26.40 -1.84 15.26
CA PHE A 156 25.83 -0.60 14.71
C PHE A 156 25.07 0.22 15.77
N LYS A 157 24.96 1.53 15.53
CA LYS A 157 24.17 2.45 16.35
C LYS A 157 23.18 3.21 15.48
N LEU A 158 21.90 3.15 15.84
CA LEU A 158 20.84 3.94 15.23
C LEU A 158 20.52 5.15 16.12
N PRO A 159 20.89 6.37 15.70
CA PRO A 159 20.49 7.59 16.41
C PRO A 159 19.04 7.97 16.10
N ARG A 160 18.49 8.87 16.91
CA ARG A 160 17.15 9.44 16.69
C ARG A 160 17.00 10.04 15.29
N GLY A 161 15.89 9.72 14.61
CA GLY A 161 15.62 10.20 13.25
C GLY A 161 16.43 9.53 12.15
N GLY A 162 17.28 8.54 12.47
CA GLY A 162 17.96 7.74 11.47
C GLY A 162 16.99 6.88 10.67
N ILE A 163 17.20 6.81 9.37
CA ILE A 163 16.49 5.91 8.45
C ILE A 163 17.52 4.92 7.92
N VAL A 164 17.30 3.63 8.15
CA VAL A 164 18.21 2.55 7.73
C VAL A 164 17.50 1.67 6.73
N GLY A 165 18.09 1.53 5.54
CA GLY A 165 17.70 0.52 4.57
C GLY A 165 18.52 -0.75 4.81
N VAL A 166 17.84 -1.88 5.04
CA VAL A 166 18.49 -3.19 5.13
C VAL A 166 18.33 -3.88 3.78
N ILE A 167 19.45 -4.23 3.15
CA ILE A 167 19.50 -4.89 1.84
C ILE A 167 20.27 -6.19 1.95
N GLY A 168 19.97 -7.15 1.07
CA GLY A 168 20.64 -8.44 1.01
C GLY A 168 19.75 -9.49 0.35
N PRO A 169 20.32 -10.65 -0.02
CA PRO A 169 19.56 -11.74 -0.64
C PRO A 169 18.55 -12.34 0.33
N ASN A 170 17.63 -13.15 -0.20
CA ASN A 170 16.69 -13.87 0.64
C ASN A 170 17.42 -14.91 1.49
N GLY A 171 16.99 -15.05 2.74
CA GLY A 171 17.68 -15.94 3.69
C GLY A 171 18.96 -15.36 4.31
N ALA A 172 19.39 -14.15 3.95
CA ALA A 172 20.57 -13.49 4.54
C ALA A 172 20.39 -13.05 6.01
N GLY A 173 19.30 -13.43 6.69
CA GLY A 173 19.06 -13.08 8.09
C GLY A 173 18.40 -11.72 8.35
N LYS A 174 17.88 -11.02 7.34
CA LYS A 174 17.18 -9.72 7.50
C LYS A 174 16.01 -9.79 8.49
N THR A 175 15.08 -10.74 8.27
CA THR A 175 13.96 -10.99 9.19
C THR A 175 14.44 -11.46 10.56
N THR A 176 15.51 -12.24 10.62
CA THR A 176 16.13 -12.67 11.89
C THR A 176 16.63 -11.48 12.70
N LEU A 177 17.30 -10.52 12.07
CA LEU A 177 17.71 -9.26 12.70
C LEU A 177 16.51 -8.52 13.30
N PHE A 178 15.40 -8.41 12.55
CA PHE A 178 14.19 -7.75 13.06
C PHE A 178 13.56 -8.50 14.23
N ARG A 179 13.50 -9.84 14.18
CA ARG A 179 13.01 -10.65 15.31
C ARG A 179 13.85 -10.49 16.56
N MET A 180 15.18 -10.38 16.42
CA MET A 180 16.07 -10.08 17.54
C MET A 180 15.83 -8.66 18.11
N ILE A 181 15.63 -7.66 17.25
CA ILE A 181 15.30 -6.28 17.70
C ILE A 181 13.94 -6.24 18.40
N VAL A 182 12.96 -7.04 17.98
CA VAL A 182 11.63 -7.09 18.63
C VAL A 182 11.65 -7.96 19.89
N GLY A 183 12.74 -8.69 20.16
CA GLY A 183 12.90 -9.59 21.30
C GLY A 183 12.17 -10.93 21.14
N GLN A 184 11.76 -11.28 19.92
CA GLN A 184 11.16 -12.57 19.59
C GLN A 184 12.20 -13.68 19.44
N ASP A 185 13.43 -13.29 19.10
CA ASP A 185 14.59 -14.18 19.03
C ASP A 185 15.75 -13.58 19.85
N LYS A 186 16.70 -14.42 20.25
CA LYS A 186 17.88 -14.00 21.01
C LYS A 186 19.14 -14.15 20.13
N PRO A 187 20.11 -13.23 20.26
CA PRO A 187 21.41 -13.46 19.66
C PRO A 187 22.13 -14.64 20.32
N ASP A 188 23.03 -15.25 19.57
CA ASP A 188 23.85 -16.35 20.09
C ASP A 188 25.05 -15.78 20.86
N ASP A 189 25.64 -14.68 20.39
CA ASP A 189 26.59 -13.84 21.10
C ASP A 189 26.37 -12.33 20.82
N GLY A 190 26.97 -11.47 21.65
CA GLY A 190 26.80 -10.02 21.60
C GLY A 190 25.53 -9.52 22.29
N ALA A 191 25.22 -8.24 22.10
CA ALA A 191 24.07 -7.59 22.75
C ALA A 191 23.34 -6.61 21.83
N ILE A 192 22.01 -6.62 21.91
CA ILE A 192 21.15 -5.58 21.34
C ILE A 192 20.53 -4.78 22.48
N ARG A 193 20.84 -3.50 22.53
CA ARG A 193 20.26 -2.53 23.46
C ARG A 193 19.26 -1.64 22.74
N ILE A 194 18.05 -1.59 23.27
CA ILE A 194 16.97 -0.72 22.80
C ILE A 194 16.77 0.38 23.82
N GLY A 195 16.67 1.64 23.39
CA GLY A 195 16.47 2.76 24.30
C GLY A 195 15.13 2.69 25.04
N ASP A 196 15.09 3.12 26.30
CA ASP A 196 13.89 3.02 27.16
C ASP A 196 12.67 3.81 26.65
N THR A 197 12.91 4.81 25.80
CA THR A 197 11.87 5.66 25.19
C THR A 197 11.31 5.09 23.89
N VAL A 198 11.82 3.96 23.43
CA VAL A 198 11.43 3.33 22.18
C VAL A 198 10.09 2.59 22.34
N LYS A 199 9.17 2.89 21.44
CA LYS A 199 7.93 2.16 21.19
C LYS A 199 8.03 1.54 19.80
N LEU A 200 8.23 0.24 19.77
CA LEU A 200 8.38 -0.55 18.55
C LEU A 200 7.04 -0.71 17.82
N GLY A 201 7.07 -0.47 16.52
CA GLY A 201 6.02 -0.87 15.58
C GLY A 201 6.65 -1.80 14.55
N TYR A 202 6.33 -3.08 14.64
CA TYR A 202 6.85 -4.11 13.72
C TYR A 202 5.72 -4.64 12.84
N VAL A 203 5.99 -4.76 11.54
CA VAL A 203 5.13 -5.43 10.57
C VAL A 203 5.91 -6.64 10.04
N ASP A 204 5.54 -7.84 10.49
CA ASP A 204 6.14 -9.10 10.02
C ASP A 204 5.56 -9.51 8.65
N GLN A 205 6.33 -10.30 7.91
CA GLN A 205 5.91 -11.06 6.73
C GLN A 205 4.82 -12.10 7.07
N SER A 206 4.90 -12.71 8.25
CA SER A 206 3.83 -13.56 8.78
C SER A 206 2.69 -12.68 9.29
N ARG A 207 2.01 -12.02 8.35
CA ARG A 207 0.83 -11.17 8.51
C ARG A 207 -0.02 -11.60 9.72
N ASP A 208 0.29 -11.03 10.89
CA ASP A 208 -0.32 -11.39 12.17
C ASP A 208 -1.82 -11.51 12.00
N ALA A 209 -2.38 -12.69 12.29
CA ALA A 209 -3.70 -13.11 11.85
C ALA A 209 -4.77 -12.03 12.08
N LEU A 210 -5.02 -11.20 11.05
CA LEU A 210 -6.15 -10.30 11.06
C LEU A 210 -7.40 -11.17 11.18
N ASP A 211 -8.34 -10.77 12.02
CA ASP A 211 -9.57 -11.52 12.16
C ASP A 211 -10.39 -11.39 10.87
N GLY A 212 -10.35 -12.44 10.04
CA GLY A 212 -11.02 -12.47 8.76
C GLY A 212 -12.53 -12.27 8.82
N LYS A 213 -13.14 -12.38 10.02
CA LYS A 213 -14.57 -12.16 10.25
C LYS A 213 -14.92 -10.69 10.46
N LYS A 214 -13.98 -9.88 10.97
CA LYS A 214 -14.19 -8.46 11.24
C LYS A 214 -14.19 -7.64 9.96
N SER A 215 -14.89 -6.51 9.99
CA SER A 215 -14.78 -5.50 8.93
C SER A 215 -13.44 -4.78 9.01
N VAL A 216 -12.99 -4.20 7.88
CA VAL A 216 -11.81 -3.31 7.84
C VAL A 216 -11.92 -2.22 8.90
N PHE A 217 -13.10 -1.62 9.05
CA PHE A 217 -13.34 -0.59 10.04
C PHE A 217 -13.10 -1.09 11.45
N GLU A 218 -13.74 -2.19 11.84
CA GLU A 218 -13.61 -2.77 13.18
C GLU A 218 -12.17 -3.21 13.47
N GLU A 219 -11.48 -3.76 12.47
CA GLU A 219 -10.12 -4.24 12.61
C GLU A 219 -9.11 -3.11 12.85
N ILE A 220 -9.32 -1.94 12.21
CA ILE A 220 -8.47 -0.76 12.40
C ILE A 220 -8.90 0.05 13.63
N SER A 221 -10.20 0.32 13.80
CA SER A 221 -10.70 1.20 14.85
C SER A 221 -10.83 0.50 16.22
N GLY A 222 -11.03 -0.82 16.22
CA GLY A 222 -11.43 -1.58 17.40
C GLY A 222 -12.88 -1.32 17.82
N GLY A 223 -13.73 -0.82 16.90
CA GLY A 223 -15.11 -0.43 17.17
C GLY A 223 -15.28 0.97 17.75
N ASN A 224 -14.21 1.77 17.85
CA ASN A 224 -14.27 3.12 18.37
C ASN A 224 -14.58 4.14 17.27
N ASP A 225 -15.43 5.12 17.59
CA ASP A 225 -15.74 6.23 16.65
C ASP A 225 -14.57 7.21 16.50
N VAL A 226 -13.70 7.30 17.50
CA VAL A 226 -12.53 8.18 17.52
C VAL A 226 -11.27 7.36 17.78
N ILE A 227 -10.22 7.64 17.01
CA ILE A 227 -8.88 7.05 17.18
C ILE A 227 -7.95 8.12 17.74
N LYS A 228 -7.25 7.76 18.81
CA LYS A 228 -6.16 8.56 19.39
C LYS A 228 -4.86 8.24 18.65
N LEU A 229 -4.31 9.24 17.95
CA LEU A 229 -3.01 9.17 17.29
C LEU A 229 -2.03 10.08 18.05
N GLY A 230 -1.36 9.51 19.05
CA GLY A 230 -0.54 10.29 19.98
C GLY A 230 -1.40 11.32 20.72
N ALA A 231 -1.13 12.60 20.51
CA ALA A 231 -1.84 13.72 21.14
C ALA A 231 -3.10 14.18 20.37
N ARG A 232 -3.37 13.64 19.17
CA ARG A 232 -4.50 14.06 18.33
C ARG A 232 -5.62 13.04 18.35
N GLU A 233 -6.85 13.52 18.40
CA GLU A 233 -8.05 12.70 18.20
C GLU A 233 -8.55 12.87 16.76
N VAL A 234 -8.75 11.76 16.07
CA VAL A 234 -9.20 11.75 14.67
C VAL A 234 -10.42 10.84 14.56
N PRO A 235 -11.49 11.25 13.84
CA PRO A 235 -12.60 10.36 13.53
C PRO A 235 -12.10 9.09 12.85
N SER A 236 -12.47 7.93 13.39
CA SER A 236 -12.04 6.61 12.93
C SER A 236 -12.28 6.39 11.44
N ARG A 237 -13.44 6.83 10.93
CA ARG A 237 -13.83 6.76 9.51
C ARG A 237 -12.89 7.55 8.60
N ALA A 238 -12.41 8.71 9.07
CA ALA A 238 -11.47 9.53 8.33
C ALA A 238 -10.08 8.88 8.31
N TYR A 239 -9.63 8.33 9.45
CA TYR A 239 -8.36 7.62 9.55
C TYR A 239 -8.30 6.40 8.64
N VAL A 240 -9.34 5.57 8.64
CA VAL A 240 -9.45 4.41 7.73
C VAL A 240 -9.40 4.86 6.25
N GLY A 241 -9.98 6.02 5.95
CA GLY A 241 -9.94 6.63 4.62
C GLY A 241 -8.53 7.01 4.13
N TRP A 242 -7.58 7.30 5.03
CA TRP A 242 -6.18 7.63 4.65
C TRP A 242 -5.47 6.45 3.99
N PHE A 243 -5.88 5.22 4.32
CA PHE A 243 -5.38 3.97 3.74
C PHE A 243 -6.18 3.52 2.51
N ASN A 244 -6.94 4.46 1.91
CA ASN A 244 -7.76 4.26 0.71
C ASN A 244 -8.93 3.28 0.88
N PHE A 245 -9.43 3.08 2.10
CA PHE A 245 -10.68 2.37 2.35
C PHE A 245 -11.83 3.36 2.47
N LYS A 246 -12.63 3.52 1.41
CA LYS A 246 -13.70 4.52 1.32
C LYS A 246 -15.08 3.88 1.35
N GLY A 247 -16.02 4.53 2.03
CA GLY A 247 -17.45 4.17 2.01
C GLY A 247 -17.69 2.67 2.28
N PRO A 248 -18.27 1.91 1.32
CA PRO A 248 -18.54 0.48 1.48
C PRO A 248 -17.31 -0.38 1.76
N ASP A 249 -16.12 0.02 1.32
CA ASP A 249 -14.89 -0.76 1.50
C ASP A 249 -14.53 -0.95 2.97
N GLN A 250 -14.94 0.00 3.82
CA GLN A 250 -14.70 -0.07 5.26
C GLN A 250 -15.52 -1.19 5.94
N GLN A 251 -16.60 -1.65 5.29
CA GLN A 251 -17.47 -2.71 5.78
C GLN A 251 -17.12 -4.09 5.19
N LYS A 252 -16.18 -4.14 4.22
CA LYS A 252 -15.67 -5.41 3.70
C LYS A 252 -15.02 -6.20 4.81
N LYS A 253 -15.24 -7.51 4.81
CA LYS A 253 -14.58 -8.41 5.76
C LYS A 253 -13.11 -8.56 5.39
N VAL A 254 -12.26 -8.61 6.39
CA VAL A 254 -10.80 -8.70 6.18
C VAL A 254 -10.41 -9.97 5.41
N GLY A 255 -11.16 -11.06 5.57
CA GLY A 255 -10.94 -12.30 4.81
C GLY A 255 -11.23 -12.20 3.31
N GLN A 256 -11.91 -11.14 2.85
CA GLN A 256 -12.23 -10.90 1.43
C GLN A 256 -11.26 -9.93 0.74
N LEU A 257 -10.30 -9.39 1.49
CA LEU A 257 -9.34 -8.42 0.99
C LEU A 257 -8.23 -9.09 0.19
N SER A 258 -7.78 -8.42 -0.86
CA SER A 258 -6.54 -8.74 -1.56
C SER A 258 -5.31 -8.63 -0.64
N GLY A 259 -4.17 -9.22 -1.05
CA GLY A 259 -2.91 -9.14 -0.29
C GLY A 259 -2.53 -7.70 0.05
N GLY A 260 -2.61 -6.79 -0.93
CA GLY A 260 -2.25 -5.39 -0.72
C GLY A 260 -3.26 -4.57 0.06
N GLU A 261 -4.56 -4.90 -0.03
CA GLU A 261 -5.54 -4.36 0.91
C GLU A 261 -5.22 -4.80 2.34
N ARG A 262 -4.90 -6.08 2.56
CA ARG A 262 -4.50 -6.57 3.89
C ARG A 262 -3.25 -5.85 4.39
N ASN A 263 -2.24 -5.64 3.55
CA ASN A 263 -1.03 -4.90 3.92
C ASN A 263 -1.36 -3.47 4.39
N ARG A 264 -2.26 -2.77 3.69
CA ARG A 264 -2.73 -1.44 4.12
C ARG A 264 -3.47 -1.48 5.46
N VAL A 265 -4.23 -2.53 5.76
CA VAL A 265 -4.87 -2.71 7.08
C VAL A 265 -3.82 -2.91 8.18
N HIS A 266 -2.80 -3.74 7.93
CA HIS A 266 -1.69 -3.94 8.86
C HIS A 266 -0.95 -2.64 9.16
N LEU A 267 -0.62 -1.89 8.11
CA LEU A 267 0.05 -0.60 8.24
C LEU A 267 -0.80 0.39 9.05
N ALA A 268 -2.11 0.43 8.84
CA ALA A 268 -3.03 1.26 9.62
C ALA A 268 -3.05 0.87 11.11
N LYS A 269 -3.08 -0.43 11.43
CA LYS A 269 -3.03 -0.89 12.82
C LYS A 269 -1.70 -0.56 13.50
N MET A 270 -0.59 -0.74 12.79
CA MET A 270 0.73 -0.43 13.32
C MET A 270 0.89 1.07 13.56
N LEU A 271 0.52 1.92 12.59
CA LEU A 271 0.62 3.37 12.74
C LEU A 271 -0.29 3.93 13.84
N LYS A 272 -1.40 3.25 14.15
CA LYS A 272 -2.28 3.59 15.28
C LYS A 272 -1.62 3.38 16.64
N SER A 273 -0.69 2.43 16.79
CA SER A 273 -0.05 2.16 18.08
C SER A 273 0.83 3.31 18.58
N GLY A 274 1.14 4.28 17.70
CA GLY A 274 1.98 5.43 18.03
C GLY A 274 3.45 5.05 18.22
N ALA A 275 3.92 4.06 17.48
CA ALA A 275 5.32 3.66 17.45
C ALA A 275 6.23 4.84 17.05
N ASN A 276 7.41 4.94 17.66
CA ASN A 276 8.45 5.90 17.31
C ASN A 276 9.71 5.22 16.73
N LEU A 277 9.76 3.88 16.71
CA LEU A 277 10.65 3.09 15.89
C LEU A 277 9.80 2.14 15.06
N ILE A 278 9.91 2.26 13.73
CA ILE A 278 9.12 1.47 12.79
C ILE A 278 10.07 0.50 12.08
N LEU A 279 9.78 -0.79 12.19
CA LEU A 279 10.47 -1.87 11.51
C LEU A 279 9.55 -2.42 10.43
N LEU A 280 9.96 -2.25 9.17
CA LEU A 280 9.21 -2.66 7.99
C LEU A 280 9.95 -3.79 7.30
N ASP A 281 9.49 -5.03 7.47
CA ASP A 281 10.02 -6.17 6.73
C ASP A 281 9.35 -6.24 5.35
N GLU A 282 10.14 -6.01 4.30
CA GLU A 282 9.72 -5.97 2.90
C GLU A 282 8.39 -5.22 2.64
N PRO A 283 8.28 -3.92 3.00
CA PRO A 283 7.02 -3.16 2.95
C PRO A 283 6.44 -2.96 1.55
N THR A 284 7.27 -3.16 0.52
CA THR A 284 6.89 -3.05 -0.89
C THR A 284 6.22 -4.30 -1.44
N ASN A 285 6.11 -5.37 -0.65
CA ASN A 285 5.37 -6.54 -1.06
C ASN A 285 3.86 -6.32 -0.93
N ASP A 286 3.16 -6.69 -2.00
CA ASP A 286 1.71 -6.51 -2.22
C ASP A 286 1.27 -5.04 -2.27
#